data_AF-A0A956EVK2-F1
#
_entry.id   AF-A0A956EVK2-F1
#
_cell.length_a   1.000
_cell.length_b   1.000
_cell.length_c   1.000
_cell.angle_alpha   90.00
_cell.angle_beta   90.00
_cell.angle_gamma   90.00
#
_symmetry.space_group_name_H-M   'P 1'
#
loop_
_entity.id
_entity.type
_entity.pdbx_description
1 polymer ?
#
loop_
_entity_poly.entity_id
_entity_poly.type
_entity_poly.pdbx_seq_one_letter_code
_entity_poly.pdbx_strand_id
1 'polypeptide(L)'
;LRRARMKRGALDLDLPEARIVVDPETGAPTAIYRRTQDPGIKKAYQIIEELMLLANELVARWLGRRKALAIYRVHGKPDEQKLERLGEVAHKLGVQFDLDEMLEPLGLGKFLRSIEEHPRKTVLENLTLRSLKQATYDIANVGHFGLASDAYLHFTSPIRRYPDLMVHRQVKHILRGGAVDTSDSAREVAATAATRSSQRERSVMDVEREVSDLYRALFMRNRIGDKLEGSVSAVVGSGLYVSLDDPFVDVLVRFESLGPDRYEMTEDELGAHGLNSGDLIQIGDRILVEIEDVSVLRRQVLARRIPPDDLQEQPERGRRGRRTLEQVLNKRGGRKDDSRKGGKDKGRAGPRATGRDAGGRKGSAKSGSGKPGGKPGKAGGKPGKAGDKASKNKGRRKK
;
A
#
# COMPACT_ATOMS: atom_id res chain seq x y z
N LEU A 1 -10.03 -20.80 7.92
CA LEU A 1 -10.00 -20.25 6.55
C LEU A 1 -8.57 -20.06 6.07
N ARG A 2 -7.79 -19.14 6.67
CA ARG A 2 -6.37 -18.92 6.31
C ARG A 2 -5.52 -20.17 6.20
N ARG A 3 -5.49 -21.02 7.24
CA ARG A 3 -4.74 -22.29 7.20
C ARG A 3 -5.11 -23.18 6.00
N ALA A 4 -6.40 -23.25 5.65
CA ALA A 4 -6.85 -24.01 4.49
C ALA A 4 -6.41 -23.35 3.17
N ARG A 5 -6.51 -22.02 3.06
CA ARG A 5 -6.04 -21.23 1.92
C ARG A 5 -4.54 -21.40 1.68
N MET A 6 -3.73 -21.28 2.74
CA MET A 6 -2.28 -21.48 2.67
C MET A 6 -1.91 -22.92 2.30
N LYS A 7 -2.67 -23.92 2.80
CA LYS A 7 -2.48 -25.33 2.43
C LYS A 7 -2.73 -25.60 0.94
N ARG A 8 -3.58 -24.81 0.28
CA ARG A 8 -3.79 -24.88 -1.18
C ARG A 8 -2.66 -24.24 -2.00
N GLY A 9 -1.78 -23.47 -1.37
CA GLY A 9 -0.70 -22.77 -2.06
C GLY A 9 -0.98 -21.30 -2.37
N ALA A 10 -1.90 -20.64 -1.66
CA ALA A 10 -2.02 -19.19 -1.81
C ALA A 10 -0.71 -18.50 -1.41
N LEU A 11 -0.36 -17.47 -2.17
CA LEU A 11 0.85 -16.67 -1.93
C LEU A 11 0.56 -15.66 -0.83
N ASP A 12 1.52 -15.47 0.06
CA ASP A 12 1.45 -14.50 1.16
C ASP A 12 2.76 -13.72 1.14
N LEU A 13 2.70 -12.50 0.60
CA LEU A 13 3.83 -11.61 0.43
C LEU A 13 3.53 -10.34 1.25
N ASP A 14 4.33 -10.09 2.28
CA ASP A 14 4.17 -8.92 3.16
C ASP A 14 5.02 -7.77 2.60
N LEU A 15 4.48 -7.07 1.60
CA LEU A 15 5.15 -5.92 1.00
C LEU A 15 5.05 -4.70 1.93
N PRO A 16 6.17 -4.00 2.19
CA PRO A 16 6.13 -2.80 3.01
C PRO A 16 5.38 -1.66 2.31
N GLU A 17 4.29 -1.21 2.92
CA GLU A 17 3.53 -0.04 2.45
C GLU A 17 3.96 1.23 3.20
N ALA A 18 4.10 2.35 2.49
CA ALA A 18 4.29 3.66 3.09
C ALA A 18 2.94 4.24 3.54
N ARG A 19 2.89 4.81 4.75
CA ARG A 19 1.75 5.61 5.22
C ARG A 19 2.14 7.08 5.25
N ILE A 20 1.48 7.85 4.38
CA ILE A 20 1.62 9.31 4.33
C ILE A 20 0.58 9.92 5.27
N VAL A 21 1.05 10.67 6.26
CA VAL A 21 0.20 11.50 7.12
C VAL A 21 0.18 12.89 6.56
N VAL A 22 -1.02 13.42 6.40
CA VAL A 22 -1.26 14.76 5.89
C VAL A 22 -1.90 15.62 6.98
N ASP A 23 -1.53 16.89 7.00
CA ASP A 23 -2.18 17.88 7.83
C ASP A 23 -3.64 18.11 7.34
N PRO A 24 -4.66 17.98 8.20
CA PRO A 24 -6.06 18.08 7.77
C PRO A 24 -6.47 19.45 7.23
N GLU A 25 -5.80 20.53 7.62
CA GLU A 25 -6.16 21.90 7.24
C GLU A 25 -5.44 22.33 5.96
N THR A 26 -4.14 22.07 5.89
CA THR A 26 -3.26 22.52 4.80
C THR A 26 -3.07 21.46 3.72
N GLY A 27 -3.35 20.19 4.01
CA GLY A 27 -3.08 19.06 3.11
C GLY A 27 -1.59 18.73 2.95
N ALA A 28 -0.70 19.38 3.70
CA ALA A 28 0.75 19.16 3.59
C ALA A 28 1.15 17.81 4.23
N PRO A 29 2.11 17.06 3.65
CA PRO A 29 2.63 15.86 4.29
C PRO A 29 3.41 16.21 5.57
N THR A 30 3.06 15.57 6.69
CA THR A 30 3.68 15.79 8.01
C THR A 30 4.53 14.62 8.47
N ALA A 31 4.26 13.40 7.99
CA ALA A 31 5.08 12.23 8.25
C ALA A 31 4.91 11.18 7.15
N ILE A 32 5.96 10.41 6.88
CA ILE A 32 5.93 9.25 6.02
C ILE A 32 6.66 8.11 6.74
N TYR A 33 5.94 7.07 7.13
CA TYR A 33 6.50 5.93 7.85
C TYR A 33 6.04 4.61 7.25
N ARG A 34 6.83 3.56 7.46
CA ARG A 34 6.45 2.20 7.10
C ARG A 34 5.21 1.81 7.89
N ARG A 35 4.18 1.31 7.21
CA ARG A 35 2.91 0.93 7.83
C ARG A 35 3.11 -0.29 8.74
N THR A 36 3.48 -0.05 9.98
CA THR A 36 3.48 -1.08 11.02
C THR A 36 2.04 -1.25 11.51
N GLN A 37 1.47 -2.43 11.28
CA GLN A 37 0.15 -2.75 11.81
C GLN A 37 0.29 -3.27 13.24
N ASP A 38 -0.43 -2.66 14.18
CA ASP A 38 -0.65 -3.24 15.49
C ASP A 38 -1.09 -4.72 15.34
N PRO A 39 -0.53 -5.68 16.10
CA PRO A 39 -0.83 -7.10 15.92
C PRO A 39 -2.33 -7.42 16.03
N GLY A 40 -3.06 -6.70 16.90
CA GLY A 40 -4.50 -6.84 17.04
C GLY A 40 -5.26 -6.35 15.80
N ILE A 41 -4.87 -5.19 15.27
CA ILE A 41 -5.43 -4.64 14.03
C ILE A 41 -5.11 -5.56 12.82
N LYS A 42 -3.87 -6.05 12.71
CA LYS A 42 -3.46 -7.00 11.65
C LYS A 42 -4.36 -8.24 11.67
N LYS A 43 -4.60 -8.81 12.85
CA LYS A 43 -5.48 -9.97 13.02
C LYS A 43 -6.94 -9.66 12.63
N ALA A 44 -7.46 -8.49 12.99
CA ALA A 44 -8.81 -8.08 12.61
C ALA A 44 -8.94 -7.94 11.07
N TYR A 45 -7.98 -7.32 10.40
CA TYR A 45 -7.96 -7.22 8.94
C TYR A 45 -7.88 -8.59 8.26
N GLN A 46 -7.04 -9.49 8.76
CA GLN A 46 -6.96 -10.87 8.24
C GLN A 46 -8.29 -11.62 8.38
N ILE A 47 -9.03 -11.43 9.48
CA ILE A 47 -10.35 -12.07 9.64
C ILE A 47 -11.31 -11.59 8.55
N ILE A 48 -11.38 -10.27 8.34
CA ILE A 48 -12.25 -9.69 7.31
C ILE A 48 -11.83 -10.17 5.93
N GLU A 49 -10.53 -10.14 5.61
CA GLU A 49 -9.99 -10.61 4.33
C GLU A 49 -10.42 -12.05 4.03
N GLU A 50 -10.24 -12.97 4.98
CA GLU A 50 -10.60 -14.39 4.83
C GLU A 50 -12.10 -14.61 4.60
N LEU A 51 -12.95 -13.84 5.29
CA LEU A 51 -14.40 -13.89 5.09
C LEU A 51 -14.80 -13.36 3.70
N MET A 52 -14.17 -12.27 3.26
CA MET A 52 -14.45 -11.68 1.95
C MET A 52 -14.02 -12.61 0.82
N LEU A 53 -12.84 -13.23 0.93
CA LEU A 53 -12.36 -14.20 -0.05
C LEU A 53 -13.26 -15.42 -0.16
N LEU A 54 -13.70 -15.96 0.98
CA LEU A 54 -14.64 -17.07 1.00
C LEU A 54 -15.95 -16.71 0.28
N ALA A 55 -16.52 -15.53 0.57
CA ALA A 55 -17.74 -15.07 -0.11
C ALA A 55 -17.55 -14.95 -1.62
N ASN A 56 -16.44 -14.34 -2.04
CA ASN A 56 -16.05 -14.19 -3.44
C ASN A 56 -15.93 -15.54 -4.16
N GLU A 57 -15.21 -16.51 -3.58
CA GLU A 57 -15.06 -17.87 -4.14
C GLU A 57 -16.40 -18.63 -4.21
N LEU A 58 -17.27 -18.47 -3.20
CA LEU A 58 -18.58 -19.14 -3.18
C LEU A 58 -19.50 -18.59 -4.26
N VAL A 59 -19.55 -17.28 -4.45
CA VAL A 59 -20.36 -16.65 -5.51
C VAL A 59 -19.81 -17.00 -6.90
N ALA A 60 -18.47 -17.00 -7.07
CA ALA A 60 -17.83 -17.45 -8.31
C ALA A 60 -18.29 -18.85 -8.71
N ARG A 61 -18.16 -19.81 -7.78
CA ARG A 61 -18.57 -21.21 -8.01
C ARG A 61 -20.08 -21.34 -8.22
N TRP A 62 -20.88 -20.56 -7.50
CA TRP A 62 -22.35 -20.60 -7.62
C TRP A 62 -22.84 -20.13 -8.99
N LEU A 63 -22.24 -19.07 -9.53
CA LEU A 63 -22.51 -18.58 -10.90
C LEU A 63 -21.96 -19.54 -11.95
N GLY A 64 -20.73 -20.04 -11.77
CA GLY A 64 -20.10 -21.01 -12.67
C GLY A 64 -20.91 -22.29 -12.85
N ARG A 65 -21.43 -22.88 -11.76
CA ARG A 65 -22.31 -24.07 -11.81
C ARG A 65 -23.61 -23.84 -12.59
N ARG A 66 -24.08 -22.60 -12.67
CA ARG A 66 -25.27 -22.20 -13.43
C ARG A 66 -24.95 -21.77 -14.85
N LYS A 67 -23.68 -21.84 -15.26
CA LYS A 67 -23.17 -21.30 -16.52
C LYS A 67 -23.60 -19.84 -16.72
N ALA A 68 -23.72 -19.11 -15.63
CA ALA A 68 -24.12 -17.71 -15.66
C ALA A 68 -22.95 -16.84 -16.11
N LEU A 69 -23.25 -15.87 -16.98
CA LEU A 69 -22.30 -14.86 -17.35
C LEU A 69 -21.90 -14.04 -16.12
N ALA A 70 -20.61 -13.94 -15.86
CA ALA A 70 -20.04 -13.23 -14.73
C ALA A 70 -18.71 -12.60 -15.12
N ILE A 71 -18.33 -11.55 -14.40
CA ILE A 71 -16.99 -10.96 -14.51
C ILE A 71 -16.14 -11.59 -13.41
N TYR A 72 -15.16 -12.39 -13.80
CA TYR A 72 -14.18 -13.01 -12.94
C TYR A 72 -13.02 -12.07 -12.69
N ARG A 73 -12.38 -12.22 -11.52
CA ARG A 73 -11.10 -11.61 -11.22
C ARG A 73 -10.05 -12.69 -11.43
N VAL A 74 -9.33 -12.56 -12.52
CA VAL A 74 -8.42 -13.60 -13.00
C VAL A 74 -6.98 -13.21 -12.77
N HIS A 75 -6.15 -14.22 -12.50
CA HIS A 75 -4.70 -14.06 -12.34
C HIS A 75 -4.06 -15.33 -12.87
N GLY A 76 -3.50 -15.25 -14.07
CA GLY A 76 -2.90 -16.40 -14.75
C GLY A 76 -1.64 -16.91 -14.06
N LYS A 77 -1.10 -18.01 -14.60
CA LYS A 77 0.21 -18.54 -14.20
C LYS A 77 1.33 -17.49 -14.40
N PRO A 78 2.41 -17.55 -13.61
CA PRO A 78 3.57 -16.69 -13.79
C PRO A 78 4.16 -16.78 -15.20
N ASP A 79 5.00 -15.81 -15.55
CA ASP A 79 5.79 -15.83 -16.76
C ASP A 79 6.98 -16.78 -16.61
N GLU A 80 7.06 -17.77 -17.50
CA GLU A 80 8.04 -18.87 -17.44
C GLU A 80 9.48 -18.37 -17.59
N GLN A 81 9.75 -17.49 -18.55
CA GLN A 81 11.08 -16.91 -18.76
C GLN A 81 11.55 -16.13 -17.53
N LYS A 82 10.64 -15.42 -16.86
CA LYS A 82 10.98 -14.72 -15.61
C LYS A 82 11.19 -15.69 -14.44
N LEU A 83 10.49 -16.82 -14.41
CA LEU A 83 10.73 -17.87 -13.42
C LEU A 83 12.08 -18.56 -13.64
N GLU A 84 12.49 -18.81 -14.88
CA GLU A 84 13.82 -19.34 -15.20
C GLU A 84 14.93 -18.43 -14.63
N ARG A 85 14.84 -17.12 -14.87
CA ARG A 85 15.78 -16.14 -14.28
C ARG A 85 15.77 -16.15 -12.76
N LEU A 86 14.59 -16.24 -12.14
CA LEU A 86 14.50 -16.41 -10.69
C LEU A 86 15.20 -17.70 -10.23
N GLY A 87 15.08 -18.79 -11.00
CA GLY A 87 15.74 -20.05 -10.74
C GLY A 87 17.26 -19.96 -10.79
N GLU A 88 17.82 -19.28 -11.80
CA GLU A 88 19.26 -19.03 -11.89
C GLU A 88 19.79 -18.29 -10.65
N VAL A 89 19.07 -17.27 -10.19
CA VAL A 89 19.42 -16.50 -9.00
C VAL A 89 19.26 -17.34 -7.74
N ALA A 90 18.17 -18.11 -7.63
CA ALA A 90 17.95 -19.02 -6.51
C ALA A 90 19.07 -20.05 -6.38
N HIS A 91 19.49 -20.67 -7.49
CA HIS A 91 20.60 -21.63 -7.52
C HIS A 91 21.93 -21.01 -7.11
N LYS A 92 22.25 -19.80 -7.61
CA LYS A 92 23.46 -19.06 -7.19
C LYS A 92 23.47 -18.77 -5.69
N LEU A 93 22.29 -18.58 -5.09
CA LEU A 93 22.11 -18.34 -3.66
C LEU A 93 21.97 -19.63 -2.84
N GLY A 94 22.13 -20.80 -3.45
CA GLY A 94 22.03 -22.10 -2.76
C GLY A 94 20.59 -22.49 -2.37
N VAL A 95 19.59 -21.87 -3.00
CA VAL A 95 18.17 -22.16 -2.79
C VAL A 95 17.70 -23.20 -3.82
N GLN A 96 17.00 -24.23 -3.35
CA GLN A 96 16.38 -25.21 -4.24
C GLN A 96 15.27 -24.57 -5.07
N PHE A 97 15.29 -24.84 -6.38
CA PHE A 97 14.35 -24.28 -7.32
C PHE A 97 14.02 -25.33 -8.39
N ASP A 98 12.73 -25.47 -8.68
CA ASP A 98 12.21 -26.33 -9.73
C ASP A 98 11.11 -25.55 -10.49
N LEU A 99 11.29 -25.40 -11.80
CA LEU A 99 10.44 -24.56 -12.63
C LEU A 99 9.00 -25.09 -12.70
N ASP A 100 8.84 -26.41 -12.84
CA ASP A 100 7.53 -27.06 -12.95
C ASP A 100 6.75 -26.91 -11.64
N GLU A 101 7.42 -27.03 -10.49
CA GLU A 101 6.81 -26.73 -9.20
C GLU A 101 6.40 -25.26 -9.08
N MET A 102 7.20 -24.32 -9.60
CA MET A 102 6.88 -22.88 -9.52
C MET A 102 5.70 -22.47 -10.41
N LEU A 103 5.39 -23.24 -11.46
CA LEU A 103 4.20 -23.05 -12.29
C LEU A 103 2.90 -23.48 -11.59
N GLU A 104 3.00 -24.04 -10.39
CA GLU A 104 1.87 -24.40 -9.53
C GLU A 104 1.86 -23.54 -8.24
N PRO A 105 0.68 -23.03 -7.81
CA PRO A 105 0.60 -22.16 -6.62
C PRO A 105 1.22 -22.79 -5.37
N LEU A 106 1.06 -24.09 -5.20
CA LEU A 106 1.59 -24.81 -4.06
C LEU A 106 3.12 -24.84 -4.04
N GLY A 107 3.77 -25.04 -5.19
CA GLY A 107 5.24 -25.07 -5.29
C GLY A 107 5.80 -23.67 -5.04
N LEU A 108 5.26 -22.64 -5.70
CA LEU A 108 5.69 -21.26 -5.45
C LEU A 108 5.44 -20.81 -4.01
N GLY A 109 4.30 -21.20 -3.41
CA GLY A 109 4.02 -20.93 -2.01
C GLY A 109 4.98 -21.65 -1.05
N LYS A 110 5.47 -22.86 -1.39
CA LYS A 110 6.51 -23.56 -0.61
C LYS A 110 7.87 -22.85 -0.76
N PHE A 111 8.22 -22.45 -1.97
CA PHE A 111 9.44 -21.69 -2.24
C PHE A 111 9.50 -20.41 -1.38
N LEU A 112 8.43 -19.60 -1.38
CA LEU A 112 8.36 -18.40 -0.54
C LEU A 112 8.56 -18.68 0.95
N ARG A 113 8.02 -19.79 1.47
CA ARG A 113 8.26 -20.19 2.87
C ARG A 113 9.68 -20.67 3.13
N SER A 114 10.32 -21.29 2.13
CA SER A 114 11.70 -21.79 2.27
C SER A 114 12.74 -20.66 2.34
N ILE A 115 12.41 -19.48 1.78
CA ILE A 115 13.30 -18.31 1.74
C ILE A 115 13.05 -17.32 2.89
N GLU A 116 12.13 -17.63 3.82
CA GLU A 116 11.70 -16.71 4.89
C GLU A 116 12.86 -16.24 5.78
N GLU A 117 13.80 -17.13 6.07
CA GLU A 117 14.99 -16.85 6.89
C GLU A 117 16.25 -16.59 6.03
N HIS A 118 16.09 -16.49 4.70
CA HIS A 118 17.22 -16.34 3.80
C HIS A 118 17.77 -14.89 3.85
N PRO A 119 19.10 -14.67 3.94
CA PRO A 119 19.67 -13.31 3.99
C PRO A 119 19.30 -12.43 2.79
N ARG A 120 19.07 -13.06 1.62
CA ARG A 120 18.64 -12.40 0.38
C ARG A 120 17.13 -12.56 0.10
N LYS A 121 16.30 -12.79 1.12
CA LYS A 121 14.84 -12.96 0.99
C LYS A 121 14.20 -11.89 0.11
N THR A 122 14.48 -10.61 0.39
CA THR A 122 13.91 -9.47 -0.33
C THR A 122 14.16 -9.53 -1.84
N VAL A 123 15.34 -10.00 -2.26
CA VAL A 123 15.68 -10.15 -3.69
C VAL A 123 14.81 -11.23 -4.33
N LEU A 124 14.74 -12.39 -3.69
CA LEU A 124 13.97 -13.54 -4.18
C LEU A 124 12.46 -13.27 -4.19
N GLU A 125 11.92 -12.58 -3.17
CA GLU A 125 10.52 -12.14 -3.16
C GLU A 125 10.21 -11.14 -4.27
N ASN A 126 11.08 -10.16 -4.49
CA ASN A 126 10.91 -9.17 -5.56
C ASN A 126 10.96 -9.81 -6.94
N LEU A 127 11.88 -10.73 -7.18
CA LEU A 127 11.94 -11.50 -8.43
C LEU A 127 10.70 -12.37 -8.62
N THR A 128 10.23 -13.02 -7.56
CA THR A 128 8.97 -13.78 -7.57
C THR A 128 7.80 -12.87 -7.94
N LEU A 129 7.68 -11.69 -7.32
CA LEU A 129 6.63 -10.73 -7.66
C LEU A 129 6.67 -10.28 -9.12
N ARG A 130 7.88 -10.07 -9.67
CA ARG A 130 8.07 -9.64 -11.07
C ARG A 130 7.71 -10.74 -12.07
N SER A 131 7.79 -12.01 -11.68
CA SER A 131 7.37 -13.15 -12.51
C SER A 131 5.86 -13.35 -12.54
N LEU A 132 5.13 -12.87 -11.51
CA LEU A 132 3.67 -12.95 -11.49
C LEU A 132 3.02 -12.04 -12.55
N LYS A 133 1.87 -12.49 -13.07
CA LYS A 133 1.02 -11.68 -13.96
C LYS A 133 0.16 -10.71 -13.15
N GLN A 134 -0.14 -9.55 -13.71
CA GLN A 134 -1.12 -8.67 -13.09
C GLN A 134 -2.52 -9.30 -13.15
N ALA A 135 -3.27 -9.24 -12.05
CA ALA A 135 -4.66 -9.68 -12.05
C ALA A 135 -5.54 -8.72 -12.85
N THR A 136 -6.50 -9.25 -13.61
CA THR A 136 -7.42 -8.47 -14.46
C THR A 136 -8.86 -8.94 -14.29
N TYR A 137 -9.81 -8.18 -14.84
CA TYR A 137 -11.18 -8.64 -14.99
C TYR A 137 -11.39 -9.25 -16.37
N ASP A 138 -12.04 -10.41 -16.41
CA ASP A 138 -12.39 -11.12 -17.64
C ASP A 138 -13.74 -11.85 -17.47
N ILE A 139 -14.42 -12.15 -18.56
CA ILE A 139 -15.61 -13.02 -18.56
C ILE A 139 -15.23 -14.51 -18.64
N ALA A 140 -14.02 -14.83 -19.11
CA ALA A 140 -13.46 -16.16 -19.10
C ALA A 140 -12.85 -16.47 -17.73
N ASN A 141 -13.27 -17.56 -17.10
CA ASN A 141 -12.67 -18.01 -15.85
C ASN A 141 -11.40 -18.81 -16.13
N VAL A 142 -10.23 -18.18 -15.94
CA VAL A 142 -8.92 -18.85 -16.01
C VAL A 142 -8.35 -19.19 -14.62
N GLY A 143 -9.11 -18.93 -13.55
CA GLY A 143 -8.66 -19.08 -12.17
C GLY A 143 -7.82 -17.89 -11.66
N HIS A 144 -7.35 -18.01 -10.42
CA HIS A 144 -6.57 -17.00 -9.73
C HIS A 144 -5.37 -17.64 -9.02
N PHE A 145 -4.23 -17.66 -9.71
CA PHE A 145 -2.99 -18.31 -9.27
C PHE A 145 -2.54 -17.82 -7.89
N GLY A 146 -2.45 -16.51 -7.65
CA GLY A 146 -2.00 -15.97 -6.37
C GLY A 146 -2.87 -16.35 -5.16
N LEU A 147 -4.14 -16.71 -5.38
CA LEU A 147 -5.07 -17.13 -4.33
C LEU A 147 -5.23 -18.66 -4.25
N ALA A 148 -4.57 -19.41 -5.15
CA ALA A 148 -4.77 -20.83 -5.37
C ALA A 148 -6.28 -21.18 -5.45
N SER A 149 -6.98 -20.54 -6.38
CA SER A 149 -8.43 -20.68 -6.56
C SER A 149 -8.80 -20.89 -8.04
N ASP A 150 -9.61 -21.91 -8.32
CA ASP A 150 -10.07 -22.25 -9.68
C ASP A 150 -11.15 -21.30 -10.21
N ALA A 151 -11.82 -20.57 -9.31
CA ALA A 151 -12.87 -19.62 -9.67
C ALA A 151 -12.94 -18.51 -8.63
N TYR A 152 -12.64 -17.29 -9.05
CA TYR A 152 -12.64 -16.12 -8.20
C TYR A 152 -13.24 -14.91 -8.91
N LEU A 153 -14.06 -14.15 -8.21
CA LEU A 153 -14.63 -12.89 -8.67
C LEU A 153 -14.74 -11.93 -7.50
N HIS A 154 -14.90 -10.63 -7.76
CA HIS A 154 -15.20 -9.67 -6.71
C HIS A 154 -16.71 -9.53 -6.52
N PHE A 155 -17.17 -9.70 -5.29
CA PHE A 155 -18.58 -9.57 -4.90
C PHE A 155 -18.79 -8.64 -3.68
N THR A 156 -17.77 -8.45 -2.86
CA THR A 156 -17.90 -7.89 -1.51
C THR A 156 -17.79 -6.37 -1.42
N SER A 157 -17.63 -5.63 -2.52
CA SER A 157 -17.56 -4.15 -2.48
C SER A 157 -18.24 -3.45 -3.67
N PRO A 158 -19.55 -3.66 -3.91
CA PRO A 158 -20.29 -3.04 -5.02
C PRO A 158 -20.39 -1.52 -4.96
N ILE A 159 -20.15 -0.89 -3.80
CA ILE A 159 -20.15 0.58 -3.65
C ILE A 159 -18.97 1.23 -4.39
N ARG A 160 -17.83 0.52 -4.49
CA ARG A 160 -16.56 1.08 -5.02
C ARG A 160 -16.00 0.34 -6.23
N ARG A 161 -16.64 -0.74 -6.67
CA ARG A 161 -16.21 -1.55 -7.82
C ARG A 161 -17.40 -1.93 -8.68
N TYR A 162 -17.32 -1.57 -9.96
CA TYR A 162 -18.38 -1.86 -10.93
C TYR A 162 -18.54 -3.36 -11.24
N PRO A 163 -17.48 -4.19 -11.32
CA PRO A 163 -17.63 -5.64 -11.50
C PRO A 163 -18.48 -6.29 -10.40
N ASP A 164 -18.26 -5.94 -9.12
CA ASP A 164 -19.07 -6.41 -8.00
C ASP A 164 -20.55 -6.07 -8.20
N LEU A 165 -20.87 -4.85 -8.67
CA LEU A 165 -22.25 -4.46 -8.96
C LEU A 165 -22.90 -5.32 -10.05
N MET A 166 -22.16 -5.67 -11.10
CA MET A 166 -22.66 -6.57 -12.16
C MET A 166 -22.92 -7.98 -11.62
N VAL A 167 -22.00 -8.52 -10.82
CA VAL A 167 -22.19 -9.81 -10.14
C VAL A 167 -23.42 -9.77 -9.23
N HIS A 168 -23.62 -8.69 -8.46
CA HIS A 168 -24.82 -8.51 -7.63
C HIS A 168 -26.12 -8.52 -8.44
N ARG A 169 -26.13 -7.86 -9.61
CA ARG A 169 -27.29 -7.87 -10.52
C ARG A 169 -27.57 -9.28 -11.03
N GLN A 170 -26.55 -10.02 -11.45
CA GLN A 170 -26.69 -11.39 -11.93
C GLN A 170 -27.23 -12.32 -10.84
N VAL A 171 -26.67 -12.24 -9.63
CA VAL A 171 -27.13 -13.02 -8.48
C VAL A 171 -28.59 -12.72 -8.16
N LYS A 172 -28.97 -11.45 -8.08
CA LYS A 172 -30.36 -11.04 -7.80
C LYS A 172 -31.33 -11.48 -8.89
N HIS A 173 -30.95 -11.40 -10.16
CA HIS A 173 -31.77 -11.82 -11.29
C HIS A 173 -32.10 -13.31 -11.20
N ILE A 174 -31.09 -14.15 -11.00
CA ILE A 174 -31.25 -15.61 -10.87
C ILE A 174 -32.09 -15.96 -9.63
N LEU A 175 -31.84 -15.31 -8.48
CA LEU A 175 -32.61 -15.57 -7.24
C LEU A 175 -34.10 -15.18 -7.36
N ARG A 176 -34.45 -14.29 -8.28
CA ARG A 176 -35.84 -13.91 -8.59
C ARG A 176 -36.50 -14.82 -9.63
N GLY A 177 -35.86 -15.91 -10.02
CA GLY A 177 -36.36 -16.82 -11.06
C GLY A 177 -36.08 -16.36 -12.48
N GLY A 178 -35.25 -15.33 -12.67
CA GLY A 178 -34.84 -14.88 -14.00
C GLY A 178 -33.97 -15.92 -14.71
N ALA A 179 -34.21 -16.13 -16.01
CA ALA A 179 -33.38 -17.01 -16.83
C ALA A 179 -31.97 -16.45 -16.98
N VAL A 180 -30.98 -17.34 -17.04
CA VAL A 180 -29.59 -16.96 -17.30
C VAL A 180 -29.48 -16.46 -18.75
N ASP A 181 -29.07 -15.20 -18.91
CA ASP A 181 -28.78 -14.63 -20.23
C ASP A 181 -27.31 -14.85 -20.59
N THR A 182 -27.06 -15.62 -21.64
CA THR A 182 -25.73 -15.86 -22.21
C THR A 182 -25.65 -15.44 -23.68
N SER A 183 -26.57 -14.58 -24.12
CA SER A 183 -26.58 -14.03 -25.48
C SER A 183 -25.27 -13.30 -25.81
N ASP A 184 -24.95 -13.20 -27.10
CA ASP A 184 -23.75 -12.49 -27.55
C ASP A 184 -23.76 -11.02 -27.13
N SER A 185 -24.94 -10.39 -27.13
CA SER A 185 -25.11 -9.02 -26.62
C SER A 185 -24.76 -8.92 -25.13
N ALA A 186 -25.25 -9.84 -24.30
CA ALA A 186 -24.91 -9.86 -22.87
C ALA A 186 -23.40 -10.09 -22.66
N ARG A 187 -22.80 -11.01 -23.42
CA ARG A 187 -21.35 -11.29 -23.40
C ARG A 187 -20.53 -10.06 -23.78
N GLU A 188 -20.92 -9.35 -24.83
CA GLU A 188 -20.26 -8.12 -25.28
C GLU A 188 -20.31 -7.03 -24.21
N VAL A 189 -21.47 -6.83 -23.57
CA VAL A 189 -21.62 -5.88 -22.46
C VAL A 189 -20.71 -6.24 -21.29
N ALA A 190 -20.67 -7.52 -20.90
CA ALA A 190 -19.82 -7.98 -19.80
C ALA A 190 -18.32 -7.88 -20.13
N ALA A 191 -17.92 -8.27 -21.35
CA ALA A 191 -16.53 -8.15 -21.82
C ALA A 191 -16.08 -6.69 -21.86
N THR A 192 -16.92 -5.80 -22.38
CA THR A 192 -16.64 -4.35 -22.40
C THR A 192 -16.49 -3.80 -20.98
N ALA A 193 -17.38 -4.21 -20.06
CA ALA A 193 -17.30 -3.80 -18.66
C ALA A 193 -16.04 -4.33 -17.95
N ALA A 194 -15.64 -5.58 -18.22
CA ALA A 194 -14.42 -6.19 -17.69
C ALA A 194 -13.17 -5.44 -18.17
N THR A 195 -13.07 -5.20 -19.48
CA THR A 195 -11.96 -4.44 -20.08
C THR A 195 -11.86 -3.02 -19.52
N ARG A 196 -12.98 -2.28 -19.48
CA ARG A 196 -13.02 -0.92 -18.93
C ARG A 196 -12.67 -0.88 -17.45
N SER A 197 -13.14 -1.86 -16.67
CA SER A 197 -12.83 -1.94 -15.24
C SER A 197 -11.34 -2.20 -15.01
N SER A 198 -10.73 -3.09 -15.80
CA SER A 198 -9.29 -3.37 -15.73
C SER A 198 -8.44 -2.16 -16.13
N GLN A 199 -8.83 -1.45 -17.20
CA GLN A 199 -8.15 -0.22 -17.62
C GLN A 199 -8.26 0.87 -16.56
N ARG A 200 -9.45 1.04 -15.97
CA ARG A 200 -9.66 2.07 -14.95
C ARG A 200 -8.94 1.76 -13.66
N GLU A 201 -8.86 0.49 -13.27
CA GLU A 201 -8.04 0.06 -12.13
C GLU A 201 -6.57 0.43 -12.33
N ARG A 202 -5.99 0.14 -13.50
CA ARG A 202 -4.61 0.55 -13.82
C ARG A 202 -4.42 2.07 -13.74
N SER A 203 -5.31 2.81 -14.38
CA SER A 203 -5.27 4.28 -14.34
C SER A 203 -5.38 4.84 -12.92
N VAL A 204 -6.15 4.20 -12.02
CA VAL A 204 -6.22 4.59 -10.61
C VAL A 204 -4.91 4.27 -9.90
N MET A 205 -4.33 3.09 -10.11
CA MET A 205 -3.04 2.72 -9.54
C MET A 205 -1.92 3.69 -9.96
N ASP A 206 -1.88 4.08 -11.23
CA ASP A 206 -0.90 5.04 -11.76
C ASP A 206 -1.06 6.40 -11.06
N VAL A 207 -2.29 6.89 -10.93
CA VAL A 207 -2.57 8.15 -10.23
C VAL A 207 -2.23 8.07 -8.74
N GLU A 208 -2.56 6.96 -8.06
CA GLU A 208 -2.23 6.77 -6.65
C GLU A 208 -0.71 6.76 -6.41
N ARG A 209 0.04 6.12 -7.32
CA ARG A 209 1.50 6.16 -7.31
C ARG A 209 2.03 7.58 -7.53
N GLU A 210 1.54 8.26 -8.56
CA GLU A 210 1.93 9.63 -8.89
C GLU A 210 1.67 10.60 -7.74
N VAL A 211 0.52 10.47 -7.07
CA VAL A 211 0.18 11.26 -5.88
C VAL A 211 1.11 10.90 -4.73
N SER A 212 1.38 9.63 -4.49
CA SER A 212 2.31 9.20 -3.44
C SER A 212 3.71 9.78 -3.65
N ASP A 213 4.23 9.73 -4.89
CA ASP A 213 5.54 10.27 -5.26
C ASP A 213 5.58 11.81 -5.13
N LEU A 214 4.49 12.50 -5.47
CA LEU A 214 4.35 13.94 -5.23
C LEU A 214 4.43 14.28 -3.73
N TYR A 215 3.70 13.55 -2.88
CA TYR A 215 3.70 13.81 -1.44
C TYR A 215 5.05 13.44 -0.81
N ARG A 216 5.73 12.41 -1.30
CA ARG A 216 7.12 12.08 -0.93
C ARG A 216 8.06 13.24 -1.25
N ALA A 217 8.00 13.77 -2.47
CA ALA A 217 8.83 14.92 -2.87
C ALA A 217 8.51 16.18 -2.04
N LEU A 218 7.23 16.47 -1.79
CA LEU A 218 6.82 17.59 -0.94
C LEU A 218 7.33 17.47 0.50
N PHE A 219 7.37 16.24 1.04
CA PHE A 219 7.91 15.97 2.36
C PHE A 219 9.44 16.12 2.41
N MET A 220 10.14 15.64 1.36
CA MET A 220 11.60 15.63 1.31
C MET A 220 12.22 16.98 0.94
N ARG A 221 11.46 17.95 0.40
CA ARG A 221 12.00 19.23 -0.10
C ARG A 221 12.86 20.03 0.90
N ASN A 222 12.61 19.86 2.20
CA ASN A 222 13.33 20.57 3.27
C ASN A 222 14.43 19.69 3.91
N ARG A 223 14.81 18.58 3.28
CA ARG A 223 15.77 17.58 3.79
C ARG A 223 16.98 17.41 2.88
N ILE A 224 17.24 18.38 2.00
CA ILE A 224 18.45 18.39 1.16
C ILE A 224 19.68 18.47 2.07
N GLY A 225 20.67 17.61 1.85
CA GLY A 225 21.86 17.44 2.68
C GLY A 225 21.70 16.46 3.84
N ASP A 226 20.49 15.95 4.13
CA ASP A 226 20.31 14.91 5.15
C ASP A 226 21.02 13.63 4.72
N LYS A 227 21.75 13.01 5.66
CA LYS A 227 22.38 11.70 5.50
C LYS A 227 21.50 10.62 6.12
N LEU A 228 21.01 9.71 5.31
CA LEU A 228 19.98 8.74 5.68
C LEU A 228 20.41 7.35 5.23
N GLU A 229 20.17 6.35 6.08
CA GLU A 229 20.37 4.95 5.73
C GLU A 229 19.13 4.40 5.02
N GLY A 230 19.39 3.49 4.08
CA GLY A 230 18.33 2.73 3.43
C GLY A 230 18.86 1.44 2.83
N SER A 231 17.94 0.68 2.27
CA SER A 231 18.24 -0.54 1.51
C SER A 231 17.93 -0.34 0.03
N VAL A 232 18.81 -0.84 -0.84
CA VAL A 232 18.54 -0.84 -2.29
C VAL A 232 17.29 -1.68 -2.56
N SER A 233 16.25 -1.07 -3.10
CA SER A 233 14.95 -1.71 -3.33
C SER A 233 14.72 -2.12 -4.78
N ALA A 234 15.31 -1.40 -5.73
CA ALA A 234 15.26 -1.73 -7.15
C ALA A 234 16.44 -1.13 -7.92
N VAL A 235 16.77 -1.76 -9.05
CA VAL A 235 17.67 -1.22 -10.06
C VAL A 235 16.86 -0.80 -11.27
N VAL A 236 17.21 0.34 -11.86
CA VAL A 236 16.67 0.84 -13.12
C VAL A 236 17.81 1.30 -14.01
N GLY A 237 17.56 1.46 -15.30
CA GLY A 237 18.62 1.86 -16.26
C GLY A 237 19.28 3.22 -15.96
N SER A 238 18.72 4.04 -15.07
CA SER A 238 19.29 5.33 -14.65
C SER A 238 19.96 5.30 -13.27
N GLY A 239 19.92 4.18 -12.54
CA GLY A 239 20.45 4.12 -11.17
C GLY A 239 19.77 3.11 -10.25
N LEU A 240 19.92 3.33 -8.95
CA LEU A 240 19.38 2.50 -7.87
C LEU A 240 18.30 3.26 -7.11
N TYR A 241 17.15 2.63 -6.89
CA TYR A 241 16.21 3.07 -5.87
C TYR A 241 16.63 2.55 -4.51
N VAL A 242 16.64 3.44 -3.53
CA VAL A 242 16.99 3.17 -2.13
C VAL A 242 15.79 3.51 -1.28
N SER A 243 15.21 2.52 -0.61
CA SER A 243 14.16 2.72 0.37
C SER A 243 14.79 3.11 1.70
N LEU A 244 14.58 4.37 2.12
CA LEU A 244 15.07 4.91 3.37
C LEU A 244 14.33 4.31 4.57
N ASP A 245 15.00 4.19 5.71
CA ASP A 245 14.38 3.65 6.93
C ASP A 245 13.42 4.61 7.60
N ASP A 246 13.87 5.86 7.79
CA ASP A 246 13.10 6.95 8.38
C ASP A 246 13.56 8.28 7.79
N PRO A 247 12.71 8.99 7.03
CA PRO A 247 11.34 8.64 6.65
C PRO A 247 11.29 7.47 5.65
N PHE A 248 10.18 6.72 5.61
CA PHE A 248 10.03 5.59 4.68
C PHE A 248 9.69 6.05 3.25
N VAL A 249 10.73 6.54 2.56
CA VAL A 249 10.67 7.15 1.23
C VAL A 249 11.68 6.49 0.31
N ASP A 250 11.29 6.25 -0.94
CA ASP A 250 12.19 5.76 -1.99
C ASP A 250 12.91 6.95 -2.63
N VAL A 251 14.25 6.89 -2.71
CA VAL A 251 15.10 7.89 -3.34
C VAL A 251 15.88 7.26 -4.49
N LEU A 252 16.17 8.04 -5.53
CA LEU A 252 16.94 7.58 -6.68
C LEU A 252 18.40 8.03 -6.53
N VAL A 253 19.31 7.06 -6.48
CA VAL A 253 20.75 7.29 -6.61
C VAL A 253 21.16 6.97 -8.03
N ARG A 254 21.53 7.99 -8.79
CA ARG A 254 21.99 7.80 -10.18
C ARG A 254 23.32 7.07 -10.21
N PHE A 255 23.63 6.37 -11.29
CA PHE A 255 24.91 5.64 -11.42
C PHE A 255 26.12 6.56 -11.24
N GLU A 256 26.05 7.78 -11.76
CA GLU A 256 27.10 8.79 -11.61
C GLU A 256 27.25 9.31 -10.18
N SER A 257 26.23 9.09 -9.33
CA SER A 257 26.18 9.51 -7.93
C SER A 257 26.48 8.35 -6.96
N LEU A 258 26.90 7.17 -7.45
CA LEU A 258 27.25 6.01 -6.61
C LEU A 258 28.69 6.03 -6.10
N GLY A 259 29.57 6.75 -6.77
CA GLY A 259 30.98 6.84 -6.43
C GLY A 259 31.81 7.38 -7.60
N PRO A 260 33.15 7.40 -7.46
CA PRO A 260 34.04 7.92 -8.49
C PRO A 260 34.20 6.99 -9.71
N ASP A 261 33.75 5.74 -9.62
CA ASP A 261 33.81 4.76 -10.70
C ASP A 261 32.62 4.87 -11.66
N ARG A 262 32.76 4.30 -12.86
CA ARG A 262 31.66 4.15 -13.82
C ARG A 262 30.88 2.88 -13.47
N TYR A 263 29.65 3.07 -12.98
CA TYR A 263 28.75 1.97 -12.66
C TYR A 263 27.87 1.60 -13.85
N GLU A 264 27.69 0.29 -14.05
CA GLU A 264 26.74 -0.28 -15.01
C GLU A 264 25.82 -1.30 -14.34
N MET A 265 24.59 -1.40 -14.83
CA MET A 265 23.63 -2.39 -14.37
C MET A 265 24.14 -3.81 -14.68
N THR A 266 23.96 -4.73 -13.74
CA THR A 266 24.30 -6.15 -13.95
C THR A 266 23.34 -6.80 -14.95
N GLU A 267 23.78 -7.88 -15.62
CA GLU A 267 22.97 -8.60 -16.63
C GLU A 267 21.65 -9.16 -16.05
N ASP A 268 21.66 -9.54 -14.78
CA ASP A 268 20.48 -10.03 -14.05
C ASP A 268 19.55 -8.91 -13.54
N GLU A 269 19.92 -7.64 -13.77
CA GLU A 269 19.21 -6.43 -13.30
C GLU A 269 19.02 -6.39 -11.76
N LEU A 270 19.90 -7.08 -11.02
CA LEU A 270 19.86 -7.16 -9.56
C LEU A 270 20.83 -6.22 -8.85
N GLY A 271 21.69 -5.54 -9.58
CA GLY A 271 22.66 -4.63 -9.01
C GLY A 271 23.28 -3.68 -10.00
N ALA A 272 24.24 -2.92 -9.50
CA ALA A 272 25.17 -2.11 -10.26
C ALA A 272 26.60 -2.53 -9.89
N HIS A 273 27.46 -2.63 -10.90
CA HIS A 273 28.87 -2.95 -10.71
C HIS A 273 29.74 -1.82 -11.25
N GLY A 274 30.79 -1.47 -10.52
CA GLY A 274 31.83 -0.53 -10.94
C GLY A 274 32.81 -1.22 -11.89
N LEU A 275 33.01 -0.65 -13.08
CA LEU A 275 33.83 -1.26 -14.13
C LEU A 275 35.31 -1.38 -13.78
N ASN A 276 35.84 -0.46 -12.97
CA ASN A 276 37.28 -0.43 -12.64
C ASN A 276 37.55 -0.93 -11.22
N SER A 277 36.68 -0.57 -10.27
CA SER A 277 36.82 -0.90 -8.85
C SER A 277 36.35 -2.32 -8.52
N GLY A 278 35.45 -2.88 -9.34
CA GLY A 278 34.75 -4.12 -9.01
C GLY A 278 33.74 -3.96 -7.87
N ASP A 279 33.45 -2.72 -7.41
CA ASP A 279 32.43 -2.47 -6.38
C ASP A 279 31.06 -2.94 -6.90
N LEU A 280 30.36 -3.73 -6.09
CA LEU A 280 29.10 -4.35 -6.46
C LEU A 280 28.04 -3.96 -5.43
N ILE A 281 26.98 -3.30 -5.90
CA ILE A 281 25.85 -2.87 -5.09
C ILE A 281 24.61 -3.60 -5.59
N GLN A 282 24.02 -4.44 -4.75
CA GLN A 282 22.89 -5.28 -5.10
C GLN A 282 21.61 -4.87 -4.36
N ILE A 283 20.47 -5.29 -4.89
CA ILE A 283 19.20 -5.19 -4.18
C ILE A 283 19.32 -5.86 -2.80
N GLY A 284 18.79 -5.18 -1.78
CA GLY A 284 18.86 -5.57 -0.39
C GLY A 284 20.10 -5.05 0.35
N ASP A 285 21.13 -4.56 -0.36
CA ASP A 285 22.31 -3.99 0.30
C ASP A 285 21.94 -2.72 1.07
N ARG A 286 22.57 -2.56 2.23
CA ARG A 286 22.43 -1.39 3.09
C ARG A 286 23.43 -0.34 2.67
N ILE A 287 22.93 0.85 2.31
CA ILE A 287 23.78 1.97 1.90
C ILE A 287 23.37 3.25 2.61
N LEU A 288 24.38 4.08 2.89
CA LEU A 288 24.18 5.44 3.37
C LEU A 288 24.11 6.39 2.18
N VAL A 289 23.10 7.24 2.16
CA VAL A 289 22.90 8.21 1.08
C VAL A 289 22.71 9.61 1.64
N GLU A 290 23.14 10.61 0.88
CA GLU A 290 22.87 12.02 1.16
C GLU A 290 21.86 12.55 0.15
N ILE A 291 20.82 13.24 0.60
CA ILE A 291 19.83 13.83 -0.30
C ILE A 291 20.47 14.99 -1.07
N GLU A 292 20.59 14.82 -2.38
CA GLU A 292 21.27 15.77 -3.27
C GLU A 292 20.30 16.84 -3.78
N ASP A 293 19.13 16.41 -4.26
CA ASP A 293 18.14 17.30 -4.85
C ASP A 293 16.73 16.74 -4.69
N VAL A 294 15.74 17.63 -4.64
CA VAL A 294 14.33 17.25 -4.58
C VAL A 294 13.53 18.07 -5.57
N SER A 295 13.04 17.39 -6.61
CA SER A 295 12.19 18.00 -7.62
C SER A 295 10.73 17.64 -7.40
N VAL A 296 9.95 18.57 -6.87
CA VAL A 296 8.49 18.41 -6.71
C VAL A 296 7.80 18.28 -8.07
N LEU A 297 8.25 19.03 -9.08
CA LEU A 297 7.69 18.97 -10.43
C LEU A 297 7.92 17.62 -11.10
N ARG A 298 9.12 17.04 -10.94
CA ARG A 298 9.43 15.70 -11.46
C ARG A 298 8.99 14.58 -10.51
N ARG A 299 8.55 14.91 -9.29
CA ARG A 299 8.18 13.98 -8.22
C ARG A 299 9.33 13.02 -7.87
N GLN A 300 10.54 13.56 -7.87
CA GLN A 300 11.77 12.80 -7.70
C GLN A 300 12.58 13.34 -6.53
N VAL A 301 13.15 12.42 -5.76
CA VAL A 301 14.12 12.69 -4.71
C VAL A 301 15.42 12.03 -5.15
N LEU A 302 16.43 12.84 -5.44
CA LEU A 302 17.75 12.39 -5.85
C LEU A 302 18.68 12.33 -4.65
N ALA A 303 19.51 11.31 -4.60
CA ALA A 303 20.50 11.14 -3.56
C ALA A 303 21.83 10.70 -4.16
N ARG A 304 22.91 10.88 -3.40
CA ARG A 304 24.24 10.37 -3.71
C ARG A 304 24.67 9.38 -2.64
N ARG A 305 25.36 8.31 -3.03
CA ARG A 305 25.92 7.35 -2.07
C ARG A 305 27.07 8.01 -1.31
N ILE A 306 27.13 7.76 -0.01
CA ILE A 306 28.30 8.08 0.81
C ILE A 306 29.11 6.77 0.94
N PRO A 307 30.34 6.72 0.38
CA PRO A 307 31.22 5.58 0.56
C PRO A 307 31.51 5.31 2.05
N PRO A 308 31.71 4.05 2.46
CA PRO A 308 32.09 3.72 3.84
C PRO A 308 33.38 4.41 4.31
N ASP A 309 34.33 4.65 3.40
CA ASP A 309 35.62 5.27 3.71
C ASP A 309 35.47 6.75 4.12
N ASP A 310 34.49 7.45 3.55
CA ASP A 310 34.17 8.85 3.86
C ASP A 310 33.48 9.02 5.23
N LEU A 311 33.13 7.92 5.92
CA LEU A 311 32.60 7.95 7.27
C LEU A 311 33.68 8.25 8.33
N GLN A 312 34.97 8.12 7.98
CA GLN A 312 36.08 8.32 8.92
C GLN A 312 36.52 9.79 9.05
N GLU A 313 36.10 10.70 8.15
CA GLU A 313 36.51 12.12 8.15
C GLU A 313 35.47 13.07 8.79
N GLN A 314 34.90 12.72 9.94
CA GLN A 314 34.29 13.73 10.82
C GLN A 314 34.80 13.64 12.26
N PRO A 315 35.49 14.67 12.78
CA PRO A 315 35.73 14.77 14.20
C PRO A 315 34.39 14.98 14.91
N GLU A 316 34.15 14.24 16.00
CA GLU A 316 33.01 14.45 16.89
C GLU A 316 32.93 15.93 17.32
N ARG A 317 32.07 16.71 16.66
CA ARG A 317 31.65 18.03 17.13
C ARG A 317 30.14 18.02 17.31
N GLY A 318 29.75 17.80 18.55
CA GLY A 318 28.47 18.27 19.08
C GLY A 318 27.43 17.19 19.37
N ARG A 319 27.75 16.23 20.25
CA ARG A 319 26.73 15.60 21.10
C ARG A 319 26.10 16.67 22.00
N ARG A 320 25.17 17.47 21.47
CA ARG A 320 24.17 18.15 22.29
C ARG A 320 23.09 17.12 22.62
N GLY A 321 23.01 16.80 23.90
CA GLY A 321 22.27 15.69 24.46
C GLY A 321 20.84 15.55 23.94
N ARG A 322 20.54 14.34 23.48
CA ARG A 322 19.20 13.80 23.30
C ARG A 322 18.53 13.77 24.68
N ARG A 323 17.79 14.84 25.02
CA ARG A 323 16.88 14.81 26.18
C ARG A 323 15.74 13.86 25.85
N THR A 324 15.54 12.84 26.68
CA THR A 324 14.37 11.96 26.60
C THR A 324 13.09 12.75 26.82
N LEU A 325 12.02 12.35 26.12
CA LEU A 325 10.68 12.95 26.15
C LEU A 325 10.11 13.10 27.58
N GLU A 326 10.61 12.29 28.51
CA GLU A 326 10.26 12.27 29.93
C GLU A 326 10.78 13.49 30.71
N GLN A 327 11.89 14.11 30.28
CA GLN A 327 12.49 15.27 30.96
C GLN A 327 11.87 16.62 30.54
N VAL A 328 11.10 16.66 29.45
CA VAL A 328 10.45 17.88 28.95
C VAL A 328 9.08 18.11 29.61
N LEU A 329 8.42 17.04 30.08
CA LEU A 329 7.10 17.14 30.71
C LEU A 329 7.14 17.60 32.17
N ASN A 330 8.30 17.55 32.84
CA ASN A 330 8.41 17.86 34.28
C ASN A 330 8.87 19.29 34.61
N LYS A 331 8.83 20.22 33.63
CA LYS A 331 9.30 21.62 33.82
C LYS A 331 8.26 22.70 33.50
N ARG A 332 6.98 22.41 33.73
CA ARG A 332 5.93 23.44 33.84
C ARG A 332 5.21 23.31 35.19
N GLY A 333 5.77 23.95 36.21
CA GLY A 333 5.10 24.12 37.49
C GLY A 333 5.96 24.89 38.51
N GLY A 334 5.69 26.18 38.65
CA GLY A 334 5.84 26.89 39.93
C GLY A 334 7.16 27.62 40.21
N ARG A 335 7.19 28.92 39.86
CA ARG A 335 7.95 29.95 40.59
C ARG A 335 7.60 29.91 42.09
N LYS A 336 8.60 30.05 42.98
CA LYS A 336 8.48 30.91 44.16
C LYS A 336 9.83 31.27 44.78
N ASP A 337 9.82 32.50 45.30
CA ASP A 337 10.92 33.31 45.80
C ASP A 337 11.73 32.70 46.94
N ASP A 338 12.98 33.15 46.93
CA ASP A 338 13.99 33.01 47.95
C ASP A 338 13.81 34.12 49.00
N SER A 339 13.50 33.78 50.27
CA SER A 339 13.94 34.61 51.41
C SER A 339 13.87 33.88 52.76
N ARG A 340 15.03 33.93 53.42
CA ARG A 340 15.29 34.01 54.88
C ARG A 340 15.17 32.76 55.76
N LYS A 341 16.37 32.37 56.22
CA LYS A 341 16.69 31.67 57.48
C LYS A 341 15.91 32.19 58.70
N GLY A 342 15.55 31.25 59.57
CA GLY A 342 15.53 31.47 61.03
C GLY A 342 14.50 30.64 61.81
N GLY A 343 14.97 29.81 62.73
CA GLY A 343 14.25 29.56 64.00
C GLY A 343 13.54 28.21 64.21
N LYS A 344 14.24 27.29 64.88
CA LYS A 344 13.87 26.59 66.13
C LYS A 344 12.40 26.17 66.42
N ASP A 345 12.31 24.87 66.73
CA ASP A 345 11.68 24.22 67.91
C ASP A 345 10.22 23.72 67.87
N LYS A 346 10.12 22.42 68.25
CA LYS A 346 9.10 21.71 69.06
C LYS A 346 7.65 21.47 68.58
N GLY A 347 7.22 20.24 68.93
CA GLY A 347 5.85 19.91 69.35
C GLY A 347 5.06 19.14 68.28
N ARG A 348 5.04 17.80 68.27
CA ARG A 348 4.33 16.85 69.15
C ARG A 348 2.80 16.81 68.92
N ALA A 349 2.32 15.57 68.77
CA ALA A 349 0.96 15.04 68.93
C ALA A 349 0.01 15.07 67.72
N GLY A 350 -0.37 13.85 67.27
CA GLY A 350 -1.59 13.59 66.48
C GLY A 350 -2.84 13.62 67.37
N PRO A 351 -3.83 12.71 67.22
CA PRO A 351 -4.22 11.86 66.08
C PRO A 351 -5.76 11.90 65.83
N ARG A 352 -6.27 10.97 64.97
CA ARG A 352 -7.67 10.47 64.92
C ARG A 352 -8.72 11.47 64.37
N ALA A 353 -9.84 11.07 63.76
CA ALA A 353 -10.51 9.79 63.52
C ALA A 353 -11.73 10.03 62.59
N THR A 354 -12.24 8.93 61.99
CA THR A 354 -13.67 8.62 61.68
C THR A 354 -14.42 9.53 60.68
N GLY A 355 -15.35 9.09 59.84
CA GLY A 355 -16.11 7.85 59.59
C GLY A 355 -17.02 8.16 58.37
N ARG A 356 -17.37 7.19 57.52
CA ARG A 356 -18.74 6.59 57.38
C ARG A 356 -19.87 7.64 57.33
N ASP A 357 -20.81 7.69 56.38
CA ASP A 357 -21.63 6.66 55.72
C ASP A 357 -22.41 7.37 54.58
N ALA A 358 -22.62 6.78 53.39
CA ALA A 358 -23.73 5.91 52.95
C ALA A 358 -24.92 6.62 52.25
N GLY A 359 -25.36 5.99 51.15
CA GLY A 359 -26.72 6.07 50.57
C GLY A 359 -27.03 7.31 49.72
N GLY A 360 -27.73 7.27 48.59
CA GLY A 360 -28.45 6.21 47.90
C GLY A 360 -29.57 6.81 47.02
N ARG A 361 -29.85 6.15 45.88
CA ARG A 361 -31.10 6.12 45.07
C ARG A 361 -31.51 7.30 44.16
N LYS A 362 -31.48 6.99 42.84
CA LYS A 362 -32.58 6.79 41.86
C LYS A 362 -33.86 7.68 41.86
N GLY A 363 -34.25 8.08 40.65
CA GLY A 363 -35.62 8.33 40.13
C GLY A 363 -35.65 9.60 39.24
N SER A 364 -35.90 9.63 37.91
CA SER A 364 -36.94 9.11 36.99
C SER A 364 -38.06 10.14 36.65
N ALA A 365 -38.44 10.16 35.34
CA ALA A 365 -39.68 10.66 34.70
C ALA A 365 -39.66 12.08 34.07
N LYS A 366 -39.80 12.22 32.71
CA LYS A 366 -41.02 12.52 31.87
C LYS A 366 -41.36 14.03 31.86
N SER A 367 -41.90 14.71 30.83
CA SER A 367 -42.45 14.44 29.49
C SER A 367 -42.94 15.76 28.85
N GLY A 368 -43.17 15.78 27.53
CA GLY A 368 -44.07 16.71 26.79
C GLY A 368 -43.41 17.94 26.15
N SER A 369 -43.86 18.57 25.05
CA SER A 369 -44.73 18.29 23.90
C SER A 369 -44.95 19.66 23.21
N GLY A 370 -44.87 19.78 21.87
CA GLY A 370 -45.26 21.03 21.20
C GLY A 370 -44.84 21.22 19.74
N LYS A 371 -45.81 21.08 18.83
CA LYS A 371 -45.91 21.59 17.44
C LYS A 371 -47.32 22.24 17.34
N PRO A 372 -47.77 23.01 16.30
CA PRO A 372 -47.42 22.92 14.87
C PRO A 372 -47.50 24.23 14.01
N GLY A 373 -47.32 24.11 12.67
CA GLY A 373 -47.84 25.00 11.60
C GLY A 373 -46.77 25.89 10.90
N GLY A 374 -46.68 26.07 9.57
CA GLY A 374 -47.48 25.68 8.40
C GLY A 374 -46.72 25.98 7.07
N LYS A 375 -47.16 25.36 5.97
CA LYS A 375 -46.79 25.56 4.52
C LYS A 375 -47.92 26.42 3.84
N PRO A 376 -48.07 26.62 2.49
CA PRO A 376 -47.30 26.20 1.27
C PRO A 376 -47.20 27.23 0.09
N GLY A 377 -46.53 26.85 -1.01
CA GLY A 377 -46.79 27.28 -2.42
C GLY A 377 -45.63 26.89 -3.36
N LYS A 378 -45.69 25.87 -4.27
CA LYS A 378 -46.30 25.74 -5.63
C LYS A 378 -46.00 26.95 -6.55
N ALA A 379 -45.64 26.85 -7.84
CA ALA A 379 -45.48 25.83 -8.88
C ALA A 379 -44.60 26.46 -10.00
N GLY A 380 -43.81 25.74 -10.81
CA GLY A 380 -44.23 25.15 -12.09
C GLY A 380 -43.36 25.67 -13.25
N GLY A 381 -43.14 24.86 -14.31
CA GLY A 381 -42.69 25.35 -15.63
C GLY A 381 -41.41 24.74 -16.22
N LYS A 382 -41.56 23.67 -17.01
CA LYS A 382 -40.78 23.34 -18.23
C LYS A 382 -41.70 23.60 -19.44
N PRO A 383 -41.30 23.51 -20.73
CA PRO A 383 -39.97 23.42 -21.35
C PRO A 383 -39.81 24.38 -22.57
N GLY A 384 -38.63 24.42 -23.22
CA GLY A 384 -38.43 25.10 -24.51
C GLY A 384 -37.44 24.38 -25.42
N LYS A 385 -37.93 23.87 -26.55
CA LYS A 385 -37.18 23.37 -27.72
C LYS A 385 -36.96 24.51 -28.73
N ALA A 386 -35.83 24.49 -29.44
CA ALA A 386 -35.59 24.84 -30.85
C ALA A 386 -34.05 24.99 -31.00
N GLY A 387 -33.36 24.61 -32.06
CA GLY A 387 -33.72 24.21 -33.42
C GLY A 387 -32.52 24.60 -34.32
N ASP A 388 -32.09 23.68 -35.16
CA ASP A 388 -31.27 23.78 -36.39
C ASP A 388 -30.23 24.90 -36.59
N LYS A 389 -29.04 24.47 -37.03
CA LYS A 389 -28.54 24.84 -38.37
C LYS A 389 -27.36 23.96 -38.83
N ALA A 390 -27.54 23.38 -40.01
CA ALA A 390 -26.52 22.81 -40.85
C ALA A 390 -25.66 23.92 -41.51
N SER A 391 -24.38 23.65 -41.76
CA SER A 391 -23.67 24.21 -42.91
C SER A 391 -22.53 23.29 -43.38
N LYS A 392 -22.62 22.93 -44.66
CA LYS A 392 -21.57 22.31 -45.50
C LYS A 392 -20.42 23.28 -45.76
N ASN A 393 -19.17 22.78 -45.79
CA ASN A 393 -18.16 23.07 -46.84
C ASN A 393 -16.93 22.16 -46.59
N LYS A 394 -16.61 21.16 -47.43
CA LYS A 394 -15.82 21.18 -48.68
C LYS A 394 -14.36 21.69 -48.54
N GLY A 395 -13.42 20.80 -48.87
CA GLY A 395 -12.05 21.12 -49.33
C GLY A 395 -11.00 20.14 -48.76
N ARG A 396 -10.59 19.09 -49.49
CA ARG A 396 -9.31 18.96 -50.27
C ARG A 396 -8.06 19.17 -49.39
N ARG A 397 -7.03 18.32 -49.34
CA ARG A 397 -6.32 17.49 -50.34
C ARG A 397 -5.35 16.55 -49.58
N LYS A 398 -5.16 15.29 -50.04
CA LYS A 398 -3.89 14.71 -50.58
C LYS A 398 -2.60 15.18 -49.85
N LYS A 399 -1.77 14.30 -49.30
CA LYS A 399 -1.06 13.20 -49.98
C LYS A 399 -0.79 12.04 -49.04
#